data_AF-A0A6P6W4Z5-F1
#
_entry.id   AF-A0A6P6W4Z5-F1
#
_cell.length_a   1.000
_cell.length_b   1.000
_cell.length_c   1.000
_cell.angle_alpha   90.00
_cell.angle_beta   90.00
_cell.angle_gamma   90.00
#
_symmetry.space_group_name_H-M   'P 1'
#
loop_
_entity.id
_entity.type
_entity.pdbx_description
1 polymer ?
#
loop_
_entity_poly.entity_id
_entity_poly.type
_entity_poly.pdbx_seq_one_letter_code
_entity_poly.pdbx_strand_id
1 'polypeptide(L)'
;MILPASKEEGILIKKRYAVFNDDGTLVELKGFEIKRRGELKLIKVFQAELFDKFLHGCTLEECYSAVASVANRWLDLLDNQGKDIADSELVDYISESSTMSKSLADYGEQKSCAVTTAKRLADFLGDTMVKDKGLRCQYIVACEPKVSISLARQMEILAFDFCLVCLFQIMDNSEY
;
A
#
# COMPACT_ATOMS: atom_id res chain seq x y z
N MET A 1 -2.63 1.32 23.51
CA MET A 1 -1.52 1.72 22.62
C MET A 1 -1.09 0.51 21.80
N ILE A 2 -0.75 0.70 20.53
CA ILE A 2 -0.40 -0.38 19.59
C ILE A 2 0.98 -0.10 18.99
N LEU A 3 1.79 -1.16 18.89
CA LEU A 3 3.14 -1.16 18.32
C LEU A 3 3.26 -2.30 17.31
N PRO A 4 3.65 -2.04 16.04
CA PRO A 4 3.87 -3.08 15.05
C PRO A 4 5.26 -3.73 15.23
N ALA A 5 5.34 -5.04 15.03
CA ALA A 5 6.58 -5.80 14.97
C ALA A 5 7.23 -5.72 13.57
N SER A 6 8.54 -5.99 13.50
CA SER A 6 9.21 -6.28 12.22
C SER A 6 8.94 -7.72 11.79
N LYS A 7 9.16 -8.01 10.51
CA LYS A 7 9.21 -9.39 9.97
C LYS A 7 10.55 -10.06 10.23
N GLU A 8 11.62 -9.26 10.20
CA GLU A 8 12.97 -9.74 10.46
C GLU A 8 13.18 -9.83 11.97
N GLU A 9 13.51 -11.03 12.44
CA GLU A 9 13.77 -11.32 13.85
C GLU A 9 14.85 -10.39 14.41
N GLY A 10 14.63 -9.88 15.64
CA GLY A 10 15.54 -8.93 16.29
C GLY A 10 15.52 -7.50 15.73
N ILE A 11 14.79 -7.22 14.64
CA ILE A 11 14.64 -5.84 14.12
C ILE A 11 13.44 -5.16 14.76
N LEU A 12 13.63 -3.94 15.26
CA LEU A 12 12.56 -3.10 15.80
C LEU A 12 12.13 -2.04 14.79
N ILE A 13 10.83 -1.98 14.49
CA ILE A 13 10.25 -0.89 13.69
C ILE A 13 10.21 0.40 14.51
N LYS A 14 11.14 1.31 14.25
CA LYS A 14 11.17 2.62 14.90
C LYS A 14 10.10 3.56 14.32
N LYS A 15 9.54 4.42 15.18
CA LYS A 15 8.61 5.52 14.83
C LYS A 15 7.26 5.11 14.18
N ARG A 16 6.79 3.87 14.41
CA ARG A 16 5.41 3.47 14.09
C ARG A 16 4.66 3.11 15.38
N TYR A 17 3.55 3.79 15.66
CA TYR A 17 2.70 3.52 16.83
C TYR A 17 1.34 4.22 16.71
N ALA A 18 0.35 3.68 17.41
CA ALA A 18 -0.99 4.24 17.54
C ALA A 18 -1.39 4.35 19.03
N VAL A 19 -1.96 5.49 19.43
CA VAL A 19 -2.38 5.80 20.81
C VAL A 19 -3.81 6.31 20.79
N PHE A 20 -4.63 5.72 21.64
CA PHE A 20 -6.03 6.09 21.86
C PHE A 20 -6.18 6.67 23.26
N ASN A 21 -7.15 7.55 23.41
CA ASN A 21 -7.66 8.02 24.70
C ASN A 21 -8.55 6.95 25.35
N ASP A 22 -8.87 7.17 26.63
CA ASP A 22 -9.82 6.35 27.41
C ASP A 22 -11.26 6.44 26.88
N ASP A 23 -11.60 7.48 26.12
CA ASP A 23 -12.88 7.64 25.39
C ASP A 23 -12.92 6.89 24.04
N GLY A 24 -11.83 6.18 23.69
CA GLY A 24 -11.67 5.46 22.42
C GLY A 24 -11.24 6.35 21.24
N THR A 25 -11.03 7.66 21.41
CA THR A 25 -10.60 8.52 20.30
C THR A 25 -9.12 8.30 19.95
N LEU A 26 -8.81 8.22 18.65
CA LEU A 26 -7.45 8.06 18.15
C LEU A 26 -6.67 9.38 18.22
N VAL A 27 -5.84 9.54 19.25
CA VAL A 27 -5.06 10.76 19.53
C VAL A 27 -3.85 10.86 18.62
N GLU A 28 -3.01 9.82 18.64
CA GLU A 28 -1.71 9.84 17.97
C GLU A 28 -1.54 8.64 17.07
N LEU A 29 -1.08 8.92 15.86
CA LEU A 29 -0.86 7.92 14.82
C LEU A 29 0.37 8.35 14.03
N LYS A 30 1.45 7.58 14.14
CA LYS A 30 2.76 7.89 13.54
C LYS A 30 3.25 6.76 12.66
N GLY A 31 3.93 7.14 11.57
CA GLY A 31 4.66 6.23 10.69
C GLY A 31 3.80 5.38 9.75
N PHE A 32 2.51 5.16 10.05
CA PHE A 32 1.57 4.43 9.21
C PHE A 32 1.16 5.15 7.92
N GLU A 33 0.82 4.35 6.92
CA GLU A 33 0.54 4.70 5.53
C GLU A 33 -0.75 5.53 5.36
N ILE A 34 -1.76 5.30 6.21
CA ILE A 34 -3.00 6.07 6.30
C ILE A 34 -2.82 7.61 6.33
N LYS A 35 -1.80 8.14 7.02
CA LYS A 35 -1.49 9.60 7.06
C LYS A 35 -0.49 10.07 6.00
N ARG A 36 0.02 9.18 5.15
CA ARG A 36 0.96 9.53 4.09
C ARG A 36 0.25 9.91 2.79
N ARG A 37 0.96 10.66 1.95
CA ARG A 37 0.54 10.97 0.58
C ARG A 37 1.09 9.88 -0.34
N GLY A 38 0.25 9.40 -1.25
CA GLY A 38 0.65 8.55 -2.36
C GLY A 38 0.53 7.04 -2.18
N GLU A 39 0.64 6.56 -0.93
CA GLU A 39 0.45 5.14 -0.58
C GLU A 39 -0.88 4.58 -1.10
N LEU A 40 -0.88 3.28 -1.44
CA LEU A 40 -2.02 2.51 -1.96
C LEU A 40 -3.30 2.73 -1.15
N LYS A 41 -4.40 3.16 -1.80
CA LYS A 41 -5.66 3.53 -1.13
C LYS A 41 -6.22 2.38 -0.28
N LEU A 42 -6.16 1.14 -0.78
CA LEU A 42 -6.58 -0.07 -0.06
C LEU A 42 -5.91 -0.20 1.32
N ILE A 43 -4.57 -0.04 1.39
CA ILE A 43 -3.82 -0.12 2.66
C ILE A 43 -4.28 0.96 3.64
N LYS A 44 -4.60 2.16 3.14
CA LYS A 44 -5.03 3.29 3.97
C LYS A 44 -6.42 3.07 4.58
N VAL A 45 -7.35 2.48 3.82
CA VAL A 45 -8.70 2.17 4.29
C VAL A 45 -8.67 0.96 5.23
N PHE A 46 -7.93 -0.10 4.86
CA PHE A 46 -7.66 -1.24 5.75
C PHE A 46 -7.11 -0.80 7.10
N GLN A 47 -6.06 0.04 7.12
CA GLN A 47 -5.50 0.56 8.37
C GLN A 47 -6.52 1.37 9.18
N ALA A 48 -7.38 2.17 8.53
CA ALA A 48 -8.41 2.95 9.23
C ALA A 48 -9.41 2.06 9.97
N GLU A 49 -9.91 1.02 9.30
CA GLU A 49 -10.85 0.05 9.87
C GLU A 49 -10.20 -0.87 10.91
N LEU A 50 -8.96 -1.29 10.66
CA LEU A 50 -8.17 -2.10 11.59
C LEU A 50 -7.96 -1.37 12.92
N PHE A 51 -7.61 -0.08 12.89
CA PHE A 51 -7.38 0.71 14.10
C PHE A 51 -8.63 0.87 14.96
N ASP A 52 -9.81 0.99 14.36
CA ASP A 52 -11.10 0.98 15.08
C ASP A 52 -11.32 -0.35 15.84
N LYS A 53 -10.87 -1.48 15.30
CA LYS A 53 -11.11 -2.81 15.90
C LYS A 53 -10.23 -3.21 17.08
N PHE A 54 -9.11 -2.52 17.30
CA PHE A 54 -8.29 -2.77 18.50
C PHE A 54 -8.93 -2.29 19.82
N LEU A 55 -10.07 -1.60 19.77
CA LEU A 55 -10.82 -1.18 20.96
C LEU A 55 -11.99 -2.11 21.30
N HIS A 56 -12.20 -3.16 20.51
CA HIS A 56 -13.23 -4.18 20.78
C HIS A 56 -12.64 -5.35 21.58
N GLY A 57 -13.50 -6.02 22.36
CA GLY A 57 -13.12 -7.15 23.21
C GLY A 57 -12.77 -6.75 24.65
N CYS A 58 -13.02 -7.65 25.59
CA CYS A 58 -12.63 -7.54 27.00
C CYS A 58 -11.31 -8.28 27.30
N THR A 59 -10.88 -9.18 26.40
CA THR A 59 -9.62 -9.92 26.48
C THR A 59 -8.73 -9.63 25.27
N LEU A 60 -7.44 -9.97 25.38
CA LEU A 60 -6.50 -9.83 24.26
C LEU A 60 -6.88 -10.74 23.08
N GLU A 61 -7.41 -11.93 23.36
CA GLU A 61 -7.90 -12.90 22.38
C GLU A 61 -9.14 -12.36 21.63
N GLU A 62 -10.12 -11.78 22.34
CA GLU A 62 -11.30 -11.16 21.74
C GLU A 62 -10.92 -9.96 20.87
N CYS A 63 -9.95 -9.15 21.31
CA CYS A 63 -9.43 -8.02 20.55
C CYS A 63 -8.77 -8.48 19.23
N TYR A 64 -7.85 -9.44 19.29
CA TYR A 64 -7.24 -9.99 18.07
C TYR A 64 -8.26 -10.72 17.18
N SER A 65 -9.27 -11.37 17.74
CA SER A 65 -10.37 -11.99 16.97
C SER A 65 -11.18 -10.94 16.20
N ALA A 66 -11.53 -9.81 16.83
CA ALA A 66 -12.22 -8.70 16.17
C ALA A 66 -11.38 -8.06 15.05
N VAL A 67 -10.07 -7.90 15.28
CA VAL A 67 -9.11 -7.40 14.29
C VAL A 67 -8.94 -8.40 13.12
N ALA A 68 -8.80 -9.69 13.42
CA ALA A 68 -8.68 -10.76 12.43
C ALA A 68 -9.93 -10.88 11.54
N SER A 69 -11.13 -10.67 12.10
CA SER A 69 -12.37 -10.66 11.31
C SER A 69 -12.36 -9.57 10.21
N VAL A 70 -11.89 -8.35 10.52
CA VAL A 70 -11.70 -7.31 9.50
C VAL A 70 -10.62 -7.70 8.51
N ALA A 71 -9.50 -8.23 8.99
CA ALA A 71 -8.38 -8.62 8.15
C ALA A 71 -8.75 -9.71 7.14
N ASN A 72 -9.48 -10.75 7.56
CA ASN A 72 -9.99 -11.80 6.69
C ASN A 72 -10.95 -11.27 5.63
N ARG A 73 -11.87 -10.34 5.97
CA ARG A 73 -12.75 -9.71 4.95
C ARG A 73 -11.95 -8.97 3.87
N TRP A 74 -10.82 -8.36 4.22
CA TRP A 74 -9.94 -7.74 3.24
C TRP A 74 -9.13 -8.75 2.43
N LEU A 75 -8.81 -9.95 2.95
CA LEU A 75 -8.30 -11.05 2.13
C LEU A 75 -9.36 -11.61 1.18
N ASP A 76 -10.57 -11.87 1.68
CA ASP A 76 -11.69 -12.40 0.87
C ASP A 76 -11.96 -11.52 -0.37
N LEU A 77 -11.86 -10.19 -0.21
CA LEU A 77 -11.96 -9.20 -1.30
C LEU A 77 -10.90 -9.42 -2.38
N LEU A 78 -9.66 -9.73 -1.97
CA LEU A 78 -8.52 -9.91 -2.86
C LEU A 78 -8.52 -11.28 -3.54
N ASP A 79 -8.84 -12.34 -2.79
CA ASP A 79 -8.93 -13.71 -3.30
C ASP A 79 -10.11 -13.86 -4.28
N ASN A 80 -11.22 -13.15 -4.03
CA ASN A 80 -12.32 -13.03 -4.99
C ASN A 80 -12.06 -12.01 -6.11
N GLN A 81 -10.87 -11.39 -6.17
CA GLN A 81 -10.46 -10.44 -7.21
C GLN A 81 -11.38 -9.22 -7.37
N GLY A 82 -12.00 -8.78 -6.26
CA GLY A 82 -12.86 -7.59 -6.24
C GLY A 82 -14.22 -7.74 -6.94
N LYS A 83 -14.68 -8.97 -7.26
CA LYS A 83 -15.94 -9.23 -7.99
C LYS A 83 -17.19 -8.54 -7.42
N ASP A 84 -17.24 -8.36 -6.10
CA ASP A 84 -18.39 -7.76 -5.41
C ASP A 84 -18.29 -6.23 -5.25
N ILE A 85 -17.30 -5.60 -5.91
CA ILE A 85 -17.03 -4.16 -5.85
C ILE A 85 -17.16 -3.56 -7.26
N ALA A 86 -17.66 -2.32 -7.34
CA ALA A 86 -17.76 -1.61 -8.62
C ALA A 86 -16.36 -1.28 -9.18
N ASP A 87 -16.16 -1.47 -10.49
CA ASP A 87 -14.87 -1.25 -11.18
C ASP A 87 -14.19 0.09 -10.83
N SER A 88 -14.98 1.17 -10.72
CA SER A 88 -14.49 2.50 -10.36
C SER A 88 -13.93 2.58 -8.94
N GLU A 89 -14.53 1.87 -8.00
CA GLU A 89 -14.08 1.77 -6.62
C GLU A 89 -12.88 0.82 -6.49
N LEU A 90 -12.90 -0.30 -7.23
CA LEU A 90 -11.79 -1.24 -7.33
C LEU A 90 -10.52 -0.53 -7.85
N VAL A 91 -10.60 0.17 -8.99
CA VAL A 91 -9.52 1.00 -9.57
C VAL A 91 -8.96 1.98 -8.53
N ASP A 92 -9.84 2.62 -7.77
CA ASP A 92 -9.47 3.56 -6.73
C ASP A 92 -8.68 2.88 -5.59
N TYR A 93 -9.12 1.70 -5.11
CA TYR A 93 -8.43 0.92 -4.09
C TYR A 93 -7.05 0.43 -4.55
N ILE A 94 -6.97 -0.06 -5.78
CA ILE A 94 -5.76 -0.69 -6.34
C ILE A 94 -4.74 0.31 -6.91
N SER A 95 -5.11 1.58 -7.04
CA SER A 95 -4.20 2.61 -7.54
C SER A 95 -3.25 3.16 -6.46
N GLU A 96 -1.97 3.25 -6.83
CA GLU A 96 -0.95 4.01 -6.10
C GLU A 96 -0.75 5.35 -6.81
N SER A 97 -0.30 6.40 -6.10
CA SER A 97 0.08 7.66 -6.76
C SER A 97 1.36 8.26 -6.21
N SER A 98 2.31 8.59 -7.08
CA SER A 98 3.58 9.20 -6.70
C SER A 98 3.73 10.56 -7.36
N THR A 99 4.28 11.54 -6.64
CA THR A 99 4.52 12.90 -7.16
C THR A 99 6.00 13.06 -7.44
N MET A 100 6.36 13.29 -8.71
CA MET A 100 7.75 13.48 -9.11
C MET A 100 8.25 14.85 -8.66
N SER A 101 9.40 14.88 -7.96
CA SER A 101 9.97 16.13 -7.43
C SER A 101 10.79 16.92 -8.44
N LYS A 102 11.15 16.29 -9.57
CA LYS A 102 11.89 16.86 -10.70
C LYS A 102 11.18 16.54 -12.03
N SER A 103 11.66 17.11 -13.14
CA SER A 103 11.16 16.72 -14.48
C SER A 103 11.62 15.30 -14.85
N LEU A 104 10.98 14.67 -15.84
CA LEU A 104 11.38 13.32 -16.27
C LEU A 104 12.83 13.26 -16.79
N ALA A 105 13.30 14.33 -17.44
CA ALA A 105 14.67 14.43 -17.93
C ALA A 105 15.71 14.40 -16.80
N ASP A 106 15.41 15.03 -15.65
CA ASP A 106 16.32 15.12 -14.50
C ASP A 106 16.53 13.79 -13.76
N TYR A 107 15.69 12.78 -14.00
CA TYR A 107 15.83 11.44 -13.43
C TYR A 107 16.76 10.53 -14.26
N GLY A 108 16.97 10.83 -15.55
CA GLY A 108 17.85 10.08 -16.44
C GLY A 108 17.56 8.57 -16.46
N GLU A 109 18.55 7.77 -16.06
CA GLU A 109 18.45 6.31 -15.97
C GLU A 109 17.86 5.80 -14.65
N GLN A 110 17.53 6.67 -13.68
CA GLN A 110 16.93 6.23 -12.42
C GLN A 110 15.58 5.55 -12.69
N LYS A 111 15.51 4.26 -12.39
CA LYS A 111 14.28 3.47 -12.51
C LYS A 111 13.44 3.63 -11.25
N SER A 112 12.12 3.71 -11.41
CA SER A 112 11.12 3.68 -10.34
C SER A 112 9.73 3.56 -10.97
N CYS A 113 8.71 3.13 -10.22
CA CYS A 113 7.34 3.05 -10.72
C CYS A 113 6.88 4.40 -11.30
N ALA A 114 7.12 5.51 -10.58
CA ALA A 114 6.80 6.86 -11.03
C ALA A 114 7.48 7.25 -12.36
N VAL A 115 8.77 6.94 -12.53
CA VAL A 115 9.52 7.22 -13.77
C VAL A 115 9.01 6.36 -14.93
N THR A 116 8.70 5.08 -14.70
CA THR A 116 8.13 4.21 -15.74
C THR A 116 6.74 4.67 -16.16
N THR A 117 5.89 5.10 -15.21
CA THR A 117 4.58 5.70 -15.50
C THR A 117 4.73 7.00 -16.30
N ALA A 118 5.66 7.88 -15.93
CA ALA A 118 5.89 9.12 -16.66
C ALA A 118 6.38 8.87 -18.10
N LYS A 119 7.28 7.90 -18.33
CA LYS A 119 7.70 7.49 -19.69
C LYS A 119 6.50 7.03 -20.52
N ARG A 120 5.68 6.11 -19.99
CA ARG A 120 4.44 5.64 -20.65
C ARG A 120 3.45 6.77 -20.93
N LEU A 121 3.33 7.76 -20.04
CA LEU A 121 2.48 8.94 -20.25
C LEU A 121 3.03 9.85 -21.36
N ALA A 122 4.36 10.00 -21.47
CA ALA A 122 4.98 10.72 -22.59
C ALA A 122 4.78 9.98 -23.93
N ASP A 123 4.96 8.65 -23.94
CA ASP A 123 4.76 7.81 -25.12
C ASP A 123 3.28 7.86 -25.61
N PHE A 124 2.32 7.99 -24.69
CA PHE A 124 0.88 7.96 -25.00
C PHE A 124 0.25 9.33 -25.27
N LEU A 125 0.62 10.36 -24.49
CA LEU A 125 0.03 11.72 -24.56
C LEU A 125 0.98 12.77 -25.15
N GLY A 126 2.24 12.41 -25.41
CA GLY A 126 3.30 13.30 -25.89
C GLY A 126 4.12 13.96 -24.76
N ASP A 127 5.34 14.35 -25.11
CA ASP A 127 6.34 14.93 -24.19
C ASP A 127 5.88 16.19 -23.44
N THR A 128 4.80 16.85 -23.86
CA THR A 128 4.28 18.06 -23.20
C THR A 128 3.88 17.80 -21.75
N MET A 129 3.40 16.60 -21.43
CA MET A 129 2.90 16.25 -20.08
C MET A 129 4.01 15.98 -19.04
N VAL A 130 5.26 15.81 -19.48
CA VAL A 130 6.38 15.36 -18.60
C VAL A 130 7.53 16.37 -18.45
N LYS A 131 7.38 17.56 -19.05
CA LYS A 131 8.36 18.65 -18.99
C LYS A 131 8.42 19.30 -17.61
N ASP A 132 7.26 19.46 -16.97
CA ASP A 132 7.16 20.15 -15.68
C ASP A 132 7.43 19.21 -14.49
N LYS A 133 8.03 19.79 -13.45
CA LYS A 133 8.17 19.14 -12.13
C LYS A 133 6.81 19.07 -11.43
N GLY A 134 6.64 18.08 -10.55
CA GLY A 134 5.40 17.91 -9.77
C GLY A 134 4.35 17.04 -10.45
N LEU A 135 4.69 16.34 -11.54
CA LEU A 135 3.80 15.38 -12.19
C LEU A 135 3.30 14.33 -11.18
N ARG A 136 1.98 14.17 -11.10
CA ARG A 136 1.32 13.11 -10.32
C ARG A 136 1.14 11.88 -11.19
N CYS A 137 2.04 10.91 -11.05
CA CYS A 137 1.92 9.60 -11.65
C CYS A 137 0.97 8.75 -10.81
N GLN A 138 -0.26 8.50 -11.29
CA GLN A 138 -1.15 7.46 -10.75
C GLN A 138 -1.00 6.20 -11.61
N TYR A 139 -0.85 5.04 -10.97
CA TYR A 139 -0.62 3.78 -11.66
C TYR A 139 -1.16 2.59 -10.86
N ILE A 140 -1.24 1.44 -11.52
CA ILE A 140 -1.61 0.15 -10.94
C ILE A 140 -0.41 -0.79 -11.15
N VAL A 141 0.02 -1.51 -10.10
CA VAL A 141 1.18 -2.43 -10.12
C VAL A 141 0.73 -3.86 -10.28
N ALA A 142 1.51 -4.61 -11.06
CA ALA A 142 0.88 -5.39 -12.09
C ALA A 142 1.91 -6.37 -12.75
N CYS A 143 1.50 -7.56 -13.26
CA CYS A 143 2.23 -8.85 -13.41
C CYS A 143 2.70 -9.24 -14.82
N GLU A 144 1.90 -9.08 -15.87
CA GLU A 144 2.31 -9.45 -17.22
C GLU A 144 3.27 -8.41 -17.84
N PRO A 145 4.27 -8.85 -18.63
CA PRO A 145 4.57 -10.23 -19.02
C PRO A 145 5.36 -11.01 -17.95
N LYS A 146 5.08 -12.31 -17.86
CA LYS A 146 5.73 -13.29 -16.95
C LYS A 146 7.15 -13.66 -17.41
N VAL A 147 8.05 -12.68 -17.45
CA VAL A 147 9.50 -12.93 -17.64
C VAL A 147 10.12 -13.27 -16.30
N SER A 148 10.80 -14.42 -16.21
CA SER A 148 11.41 -14.89 -14.96
C SER A 148 12.58 -14.00 -14.52
N ILE A 149 12.50 -13.47 -13.30
CA ILE A 149 13.52 -12.56 -12.75
C ILE A 149 14.41 -13.32 -11.76
N SER A 150 15.64 -13.61 -12.19
CA SER A 150 16.77 -13.69 -11.26
C SER A 150 17.27 -12.26 -10.94
N LEU A 151 17.84 -12.09 -9.74
CA LEU A 151 18.10 -10.85 -8.98
C LEU A 151 18.90 -9.69 -9.63
N ALA A 152 19.12 -9.67 -10.95
CA ALA A 152 19.92 -8.65 -11.64
C ALA A 152 19.13 -7.61 -12.48
N ARG A 153 17.81 -7.80 -12.68
CA ARG A 153 16.95 -6.90 -13.50
C ARG A 153 15.74 -6.35 -12.75
N GLN A 154 15.94 -5.96 -11.50
CA GLN A 154 14.88 -5.64 -10.52
C GLN A 154 13.99 -4.41 -10.84
N MET A 155 14.11 -3.78 -12.01
CA MET A 155 13.48 -2.49 -12.31
C MET A 155 13.03 -2.26 -13.78
N GLU A 156 12.88 -3.30 -14.60
CA GLU A 156 12.01 -3.23 -15.79
C GLU A 156 10.56 -3.52 -15.36
N ILE A 157 9.98 -2.59 -14.61
CA ILE A 157 8.63 -2.73 -14.03
C ILE A 157 7.60 -2.50 -15.14
N LEU A 158 7.36 -3.56 -15.92
CA LEU A 158 6.08 -3.76 -16.57
C LEU A 158 4.99 -3.93 -15.51
N ALA A 159 3.77 -3.61 -15.93
CA ALA A 159 2.61 -3.51 -15.06
C ALA A 159 1.35 -4.02 -15.82
N PHE A 160 0.92 -5.31 -15.64
CA PHE A 160 -0.48 -5.86 -15.82
C PHE A 160 -0.91 -7.00 -14.79
N ASP A 161 -1.67 -6.71 -13.71
CA ASP A 161 -2.21 -7.59 -12.60
C ASP A 161 -1.39 -7.91 -11.29
N PHE A 162 -2.00 -7.93 -10.09
CA PHE A 162 -1.36 -7.70 -8.77
C PHE A 162 -0.28 -8.67 -8.19
N CYS A 163 0.59 -8.13 -7.32
CA CYS A 163 1.13 -8.89 -6.16
C CYS A 163 1.06 -8.02 -4.89
N LEU A 164 0.10 -8.33 -4.00
CA LEU A 164 -0.30 -7.48 -2.87
C LEU A 164 0.55 -7.75 -1.62
N VAL A 165 1.86 -7.63 -1.80
CA VAL A 165 2.88 -7.97 -0.81
C VAL A 165 2.65 -7.25 0.53
N CYS A 166 2.14 -6.01 0.54
CA CYS A 166 1.99 -5.21 1.76
C CYS A 166 0.84 -5.60 2.70
N LEU A 167 -0.18 -6.37 2.28
CA LEU A 167 -1.34 -6.69 3.14
C LEU A 167 -1.19 -8.04 3.86
N PHE A 168 -0.79 -9.10 3.15
CA PHE A 168 -0.40 -10.38 3.76
C PHE A 168 0.60 -10.16 4.91
N GLN A 169 1.51 -9.21 4.72
CA GLN A 169 2.57 -8.84 5.64
C GLN A 169 2.15 -8.16 6.96
N ILE A 170 0.86 -7.86 7.16
CA ILE A 170 0.31 -7.43 8.46
C ILE A 170 -0.38 -8.60 9.17
N MET A 171 -0.81 -9.63 8.42
CA MET A 171 -1.63 -10.74 8.92
C MET A 171 -0.83 -12.00 9.28
N ASP A 172 0.32 -12.21 8.64
CA ASP A 172 1.21 -13.37 8.80
C ASP A 172 2.01 -13.35 10.13
N ASN A 173 1.35 -12.96 11.23
CA ASN A 173 1.85 -12.91 12.60
C ASN A 173 0.87 -13.56 13.60
N SER A 174 -0.10 -14.35 13.12
CA SER A 174 -1.06 -15.08 13.97
C SER A 174 -0.67 -16.53 14.27
N GLU A 175 0.55 -16.96 13.93
CA GLU A 175 1.11 -18.26 14.31
C GLU A 175 2.29 -18.12 15.29
N TYR A 176 2.05 -17.53 16.48
CA TYR A 176 2.79 -17.78 17.72
C TYR A 176 1.97 -17.42 18.96
#